data_AF-A0A353PE25-F1
#
_entry.id   AF-A0A353PE25-F1
#
_cell.length_a   1.000
_cell.length_b   1.000
_cell.length_c   1.000
_cell.angle_alpha   90.00
_cell.angle_beta   90.00
_cell.angle_gamma   90.00
#
_symmetry.space_group_name_H-M   'P 1'
#
loop_
_entity.id
_entity.type
_entity.pdbx_description
1 polymer ?
#
loop_
_entity_poly.entity_id
_entity_poly.type
_entity_poly.pdbx_seq_one_letter_code
_entity_poly.pdbx_strand_id
1 'polypeptide(L)'
;PLYKVKKGKQEQYLKDDAALNSYLLNIAVDGASVWPAPDLPVLQGEPLARLVLMHQDVEHAIERLSRSYDPHVLTVLSEVEPILPVLADEAARNQWREMFEARLNATAPGANRYVVPTSEVDGLFVIRYRHGLEHTYHVSHEQLENAEFRPLHKLAQNLSGLWSDQARVGRGERSQSAPRFQDAVRWLMDEARRGMTVQRYKGLGEMNPDQLWETTMDPETRRLLRVTAEDLVAADDIFTTLMGDQVEPRRDFIERNALLVSNLDV
;
A
#
# COMPACT_ATOMS: atom_id res chain seq x y z
N PRO A 1 -12.39 -7.42 -19.27
CA PRO A 1 -11.76 -7.59 -17.93
C PRO A 1 -10.25 -7.39 -18.05
N LEU A 2 -9.57 -6.90 -17.01
CA LEU A 2 -8.12 -6.71 -17.01
C LEU A 2 -7.37 -7.97 -16.59
N TYR A 3 -7.95 -8.77 -15.70
CA TYR A 3 -7.34 -9.99 -15.19
C TYR A 3 -8.28 -11.20 -15.29
N LYS A 4 -7.70 -12.38 -15.52
CA LYS A 4 -8.29 -13.68 -15.23
C LYS A 4 -7.48 -14.35 -14.13
N VAL A 5 -8.16 -14.72 -13.05
CA VAL A 5 -7.54 -15.42 -11.93
C VAL A 5 -8.05 -16.85 -11.90
N LYS A 6 -7.14 -17.82 -11.77
CA LYS A 6 -7.46 -19.25 -11.71
C LYS A 6 -6.81 -19.91 -10.51
N LYS A 7 -7.60 -20.61 -9.70
CA LYS A 7 -7.12 -21.42 -8.55
C LYS A 7 -7.79 -22.79 -8.59
N GLY A 8 -7.04 -23.81 -8.99
CA GLY A 8 -7.59 -25.14 -9.24
C GLY A 8 -8.61 -25.14 -10.38
N LYS A 9 -9.86 -25.50 -10.06
CA LYS A 9 -10.99 -25.51 -11.02
C LYS A 9 -11.78 -24.19 -11.06
N GLN A 10 -11.57 -23.31 -10.09
CA GLN A 10 -12.27 -22.02 -10.04
C GLN A 10 -11.53 -21.00 -10.91
N GLU A 11 -12.28 -20.26 -11.71
CA GLU A 11 -11.77 -19.11 -12.46
C GLU A 11 -12.69 -17.91 -12.29
N GLN A 12 -12.10 -16.72 -12.30
CA GLN A 12 -12.82 -15.47 -12.13
C GLN A 12 -12.17 -14.36 -12.95
N TYR A 13 -13.01 -13.52 -13.56
CA TYR A 13 -12.58 -12.34 -14.30
C TYR A 13 -12.67 -11.10 -13.41
N LEU A 14 -11.59 -10.32 -13.36
CA LEU A 14 -11.49 -9.09 -12.56
C LEU A 14 -11.24 -7.90 -13.48
N LYS A 15 -11.91 -6.79 -13.21
CA LYS A 15 -11.97 -5.65 -14.13
C LYS A 15 -10.77 -4.72 -14.06
N ASP A 16 -10.17 -4.54 -12.90
CA ASP A 16 -9.12 -3.56 -12.60
C ASP A 16 -8.23 -4.06 -11.45
N ASP A 17 -7.16 -3.31 -11.17
CA ASP A 17 -6.20 -3.61 -10.09
C ASP A 17 -6.86 -3.61 -8.71
N ALA A 18 -7.81 -2.69 -8.49
CA ALA A 18 -8.57 -2.63 -7.25
C ALA A 18 -9.35 -3.91 -6.99
N ALA A 19 -10.07 -4.43 -8.00
CA ALA A 19 -10.79 -5.69 -7.91
C ALA A 19 -9.84 -6.89 -7.68
N LEU A 20 -8.67 -6.89 -8.32
CA LEU A 20 -7.63 -7.89 -8.06
C LEU A 20 -7.17 -7.85 -6.59
N ASN A 21 -6.83 -6.67 -6.09
CA ASN A 21 -6.37 -6.51 -4.71
C ASN A 21 -7.44 -6.94 -3.69
N SER A 22 -8.69 -6.49 -3.83
CA SER A 22 -9.78 -6.93 -2.96
C SER A 22 -10.00 -8.45 -3.01
N TYR A 23 -9.92 -9.05 -4.20
CA TYR A 23 -10.04 -10.50 -4.35
C TYR A 23 -8.92 -11.25 -3.62
N LEU A 24 -7.67 -10.79 -3.76
CA LEU A 24 -6.52 -11.37 -3.07
C LEU A 24 -6.62 -11.24 -1.55
N LEU A 25 -7.08 -10.09 -1.05
CA LEU A 25 -7.24 -9.86 0.40
C LEU A 25 -8.31 -10.76 0.99
N ASN A 26 -9.45 -10.91 0.32
CA ASN A 26 -10.50 -11.83 0.75
C ASN A 26 -9.97 -13.26 0.84
N ILE A 27 -9.23 -13.71 -0.17
CA ILE A 27 -8.57 -15.02 -0.12
C ILE A 27 -7.53 -15.04 0.99
N ALA A 28 -6.74 -13.99 1.22
CA ALA A 28 -5.69 -13.96 2.22
C ALA A 28 -6.23 -14.13 3.64
N VAL A 29 -7.38 -13.52 3.95
CA VAL A 29 -8.01 -13.57 5.26
C VAL A 29 -8.86 -14.85 5.45
N ASP A 30 -9.37 -15.44 4.36
CA ASP A 30 -10.17 -16.66 4.43
C ASP A 30 -9.37 -17.87 4.96
N GLY A 31 -9.82 -18.38 6.11
CA GLY A 31 -9.14 -19.45 6.86
C GLY A 31 -7.81 -19.05 7.51
N ALA A 32 -7.52 -17.75 7.59
CA ALA A 32 -6.33 -17.24 8.27
C ALA A 32 -6.57 -17.06 9.78
N SER A 33 -5.51 -17.25 10.55
CA SER A 33 -5.46 -17.03 11.98
C SER A 33 -4.20 -16.26 12.33
N VAL A 34 -4.36 -15.21 13.11
CA VAL A 34 -3.25 -14.40 13.60
C VAL A 34 -3.27 -14.42 15.13
N TRP A 35 -2.15 -14.80 15.73
CA TRP A 35 -1.92 -14.76 17.17
C TRP A 35 -1.03 -13.54 17.44
N PRO A 36 -1.59 -12.39 17.82
CA PRO A 36 -0.83 -11.15 17.84
C PRO A 36 0.03 -11.02 19.12
N ALA A 37 -0.33 -11.73 20.20
CA ALA A 37 0.50 -11.97 21.38
C ALA A 37 0.07 -13.28 22.08
N PRO A 38 0.91 -13.87 22.96
CA PRO A 38 0.59 -15.13 23.65
C PRO A 38 -0.71 -15.10 24.46
N ASP A 39 -1.02 -13.96 25.09
CA ASP A 39 -2.16 -13.81 26.01
C ASP A 39 -3.37 -13.11 25.38
N LEU A 40 -3.33 -12.82 24.07
CA LEU A 40 -4.39 -12.10 23.39
C LEU A 40 -5.24 -13.03 22.51
N PRO A 41 -6.53 -12.69 22.30
CA PRO A 41 -7.40 -13.46 21.41
C PRO A 41 -6.85 -13.55 19.99
N VAL A 42 -7.11 -14.69 19.35
CA VAL A 42 -6.76 -14.92 17.94
C VAL A 42 -7.59 -14.01 17.04
N LEU A 43 -6.93 -13.31 16.12
CA LEU A 43 -7.57 -12.50 15.10
C LEU A 43 -7.90 -13.37 13.87
N GLN A 44 -9.17 -13.38 13.49
CA GLN A 44 -9.71 -14.13 12.36
C GLN A 44 -10.88 -13.36 11.75
N GLY A 45 -11.27 -13.67 10.51
CA GLY A 45 -12.47 -13.11 9.87
C GLY A 45 -12.47 -11.58 9.80
N GLU A 46 -13.60 -10.97 10.17
CA GLU A 46 -13.84 -9.53 10.02
C GLU A 46 -12.83 -8.63 10.78
N PRO A 47 -12.47 -8.88 12.05
CA PRO A 47 -11.41 -8.13 12.73
C PRO A 47 -10.07 -8.14 11.99
N LEU A 48 -9.66 -9.29 11.45
CA LEU A 48 -8.41 -9.40 10.69
C LEU A 48 -8.53 -8.69 9.34
N ALA A 49 -9.66 -8.85 8.63
CA ALA A 49 -9.91 -8.17 7.37
C ALA A 49 -9.82 -6.65 7.52
N ARG A 50 -10.38 -6.10 8.59
CA ARG A 50 -10.30 -4.67 8.89
C ARG A 50 -8.87 -4.17 9.05
N LEU A 51 -8.04 -4.85 9.83
CA LEU A 51 -6.64 -4.45 10.03
C LEU A 51 -5.84 -4.55 8.73
N VAL A 52 -6.07 -5.60 7.94
CA VAL A 52 -5.44 -5.79 6.63
C VAL A 52 -5.83 -4.67 5.65
N LEU A 53 -7.11 -4.26 5.62
CA LEU A 53 -7.56 -3.11 4.83
C LEU A 53 -6.92 -1.80 5.30
N MET A 54 -6.81 -1.59 6.61
CA MET A 54 -6.14 -0.41 7.17
C MET A 54 -4.66 -0.38 6.78
N HIS A 55 -3.99 -1.52 6.73
CA HIS A 55 -2.62 -1.61 6.21
C HIS A 55 -2.54 -1.29 4.72
N GLN A 56 -3.51 -1.69 3.91
CA GLN A 56 -3.56 -1.27 2.51
C GLN A 56 -3.70 0.25 2.37
N ASP A 57 -4.52 0.89 3.21
CA ASP A 57 -4.63 2.36 3.24
C ASP A 57 -3.29 3.03 3.63
N VAL A 58 -2.52 2.40 4.52
CA VAL A 58 -1.16 2.83 4.87
C VAL A 58 -0.21 2.71 3.69
N GLU A 59 -0.18 1.58 2.99
CA GLU A 59 0.69 1.40 1.82
C GLU A 59 0.40 2.45 0.73
N HIS A 60 -0.88 2.72 0.42
CA HIS A 60 -1.24 3.81 -0.50
C HIS A 60 -0.84 5.21 0.01
N ALA A 61 -0.86 5.44 1.33
CA ALA A 61 -0.38 6.68 1.90
C ALA A 61 1.14 6.81 1.76
N ILE A 62 1.89 5.73 2.02
CA ILE A 62 3.34 5.67 1.88
C ILE A 62 3.74 5.93 0.42
N GLU A 63 3.07 5.33 -0.57
CA GLU A 63 3.36 5.55 -1.99
C GLU A 63 3.25 7.03 -2.42
N ARG A 64 2.33 7.78 -1.80
CA ARG A 64 2.16 9.22 -2.08
C ARG A 64 3.20 10.06 -1.32
N LEU A 65 3.41 9.75 -0.05
CA LEU A 65 4.27 10.50 0.87
C LEU A 65 5.77 10.23 0.64
N SER A 66 6.13 9.11 0.01
CA SER A 66 7.53 8.71 -0.28
C SER A 66 8.28 9.68 -1.20
N ARG A 67 7.56 10.59 -1.87
CA ARG A 67 8.17 11.68 -2.66
C ARG A 67 8.89 12.70 -1.78
N SER A 68 8.40 12.92 -0.57
CA SER A 68 8.90 13.95 0.35
C SER A 68 9.53 13.37 1.62
N TYR A 69 9.12 12.16 2.01
CA TYR A 69 9.54 11.52 3.25
C TYR A 69 10.16 10.15 3.00
N ASP A 70 10.93 9.67 3.98
CA ASP A 70 11.52 8.34 3.91
C ASP A 70 10.45 7.23 4.11
N PRO A 71 10.30 6.28 3.18
CA PRO A 71 9.29 5.21 3.28
C PRO A 71 9.44 4.33 4.52
N HIS A 72 10.67 4.08 4.97
CA HIS A 72 10.93 3.28 6.17
C HIS A 72 10.44 4.01 7.42
N VAL A 73 10.67 5.33 7.48
CA VAL A 73 10.16 6.18 8.57
C VAL A 73 8.63 6.14 8.62
N LEU A 74 7.96 6.28 7.48
CA LEU A 74 6.50 6.20 7.39
C LEU A 74 5.97 4.82 7.78
N THR A 75 6.65 3.75 7.38
CA THR A 75 6.29 2.38 7.75
C THR A 75 6.33 2.21 9.26
N VAL A 76 7.44 2.59 9.91
CA VAL A 76 7.57 2.46 11.37
C VAL A 76 6.57 3.36 12.10
N LEU A 77 6.27 4.56 11.59
CA LEU A 77 5.23 5.43 12.16
C LEU A 77 3.84 4.76 12.20
N SER A 78 3.56 3.86 11.26
CA SER A 78 2.29 3.11 11.25
C SER A 78 2.24 1.91 12.20
N GLU A 79 3.38 1.51 12.78
CA GLU A 79 3.51 0.36 13.68
C GLU A 79 3.70 0.73 15.16
N VAL A 80 4.05 1.97 15.46
CA VAL A 80 4.27 2.47 16.83
C VAL A 80 3.10 3.32 17.30
N GLU A 81 2.98 3.55 18.61
CA GLU A 81 1.98 4.48 19.17
C GLU A 81 2.04 5.84 18.44
N PRO A 82 0.91 6.48 18.11
CA PRO A 82 0.94 7.80 17.46
C PRO A 82 1.68 8.85 18.29
N ILE A 83 2.42 9.73 17.61
CA ILE A 83 3.15 10.82 18.27
C ILE A 83 2.22 11.96 18.73
N LEU A 84 1.10 12.20 18.03
CA LEU A 84 0.23 13.38 18.25
C LEU A 84 -0.20 13.57 19.72
N PRO A 85 -0.65 12.53 20.46
CA PRO A 85 -1.08 12.69 21.85
C PRO A 85 0.05 13.07 22.80
N VAL A 86 1.29 12.70 22.48
CA VAL A 86 2.46 12.96 23.32
C VAL A 86 3.20 14.23 22.93
N LEU A 87 2.84 14.89 21.81
CA LEU A 87 3.52 16.08 21.30
C LEU A 87 3.51 17.27 22.26
N ALA A 88 2.56 17.38 23.19
CA ALA A 88 2.50 18.54 24.10
C ALA A 88 3.44 18.42 25.31
N ASP A 89 3.78 17.20 25.73
CA ASP A 89 4.59 16.92 26.92
C ASP A 89 6.03 16.58 26.50
N GLU A 90 6.99 17.40 26.93
CA GLU A 90 8.40 17.23 26.59
C GLU A 90 8.98 15.88 27.04
N ALA A 91 8.63 15.41 28.24
CA ALA A 91 9.12 14.14 28.77
C ALA A 91 8.53 12.97 27.96
N ALA A 92 7.22 13.01 27.67
CA ALA A 92 6.55 11.99 26.88
C ALA A 92 7.05 11.97 25.42
N ARG A 93 7.26 13.15 24.80
CA ARG A 93 7.88 13.27 23.47
C ARG A 93 9.26 12.63 23.42
N ASN A 94 10.11 12.91 24.41
CA ASN A 94 11.48 12.39 24.43
C ASN A 94 11.49 10.87 24.60
N GLN A 95 10.65 10.32 25.47
CA GLN A 95 10.50 8.87 25.63
C GLN A 95 10.01 8.22 24.32
N TRP A 96 9.00 8.81 23.68
CA TRP A 96 8.48 8.34 22.40
C TRP A 96 9.57 8.36 21.32
N ARG A 97 10.36 9.45 21.24
CA ARG A 97 11.47 9.58 20.30
C ARG A 97 12.50 8.46 20.44
N GLU A 98 12.94 8.18 21.66
CA GLU A 98 13.95 7.14 21.93
C GLU A 98 13.44 5.76 21.51
N MET A 99 12.19 5.43 21.86
CA MET A 99 11.52 4.20 21.41
C MET A 99 11.44 4.15 19.87
N PHE A 100 11.05 5.24 19.23
CA PHE A 100 10.88 5.32 17.78
C PHE A 100 12.23 5.18 17.05
N GLU A 101 13.29 5.84 17.53
CA GLU A 101 14.65 5.71 17.00
C GLU A 101 15.17 4.27 17.12
N ALA A 102 14.96 3.63 18.28
CA ALA A 102 15.33 2.23 18.47
C ALA A 102 14.61 1.31 17.48
N ARG A 103 13.30 1.54 17.26
CA ARG A 103 12.50 0.76 16.31
C ARG A 103 12.93 0.96 14.86
N LEU A 104 13.23 2.21 14.46
CA LEU A 104 13.76 2.54 13.13
C LEU A 104 15.05 1.78 12.84
N ASN A 105 15.99 1.78 13.79
CA ASN A 105 17.29 1.15 13.62
C ASN A 105 17.23 -0.38 13.71
N ALA A 106 16.33 -0.95 14.53
CA ALA A 106 16.13 -2.40 14.61
C ALA A 106 15.63 -3.02 13.29
N THR A 107 15.00 -2.20 12.43
CA THR A 107 14.41 -2.63 11.15
C THR A 107 15.04 -1.91 9.96
N ALA A 108 16.15 -1.20 10.14
CA ALA A 108 16.74 -0.35 9.12
C ALA A 108 17.15 -1.15 7.86
N PRO A 109 16.75 -0.72 6.65
CA PRO A 109 17.11 -1.41 5.43
C PRO A 109 18.57 -1.16 5.05
N GLY A 110 19.33 -2.24 4.86
CA GLY A 110 20.72 -2.17 4.40
C GLY A 110 21.65 -1.49 5.40
N ALA A 111 22.43 -0.50 4.95
CA ALA A 111 23.41 0.22 5.75
C ALA A 111 22.88 1.57 6.28
N ASN A 112 21.57 1.75 6.33
CA ASN A 112 20.96 2.98 6.85
C ASN A 112 21.09 3.04 8.37
N ARG A 113 21.36 4.23 8.89
CA ARG A 113 21.25 4.53 10.32
C ARG A 113 20.34 5.74 10.51
N TYR A 114 19.41 5.66 11.44
CA TYR A 114 18.46 6.73 11.73
C TYR A 114 18.79 7.37 13.08
N VAL A 115 18.62 8.69 13.16
CA VAL A 115 18.70 9.46 14.40
C VAL A 115 17.47 10.35 14.45
N VAL A 116 16.80 10.40 15.60
CA VAL A 116 15.62 11.22 15.83
C VAL A 116 16.03 12.25 16.88
N PRO A 117 16.59 13.41 16.47
CA PRO A 117 17.13 14.39 17.42
C PRO A 117 16.01 15.10 18.19
N THR A 118 16.35 15.62 19.37
CA THR A 118 15.52 16.63 20.03
C THR A 118 15.56 17.90 19.18
N SER A 119 14.41 18.57 19.02
CA SER A 119 14.30 19.83 18.30
C SER A 119 13.45 20.82 19.09
N GLU A 120 13.81 22.09 19.02
CA GLU A 120 12.97 23.20 19.51
C GLU A 120 11.82 23.53 18.53
N VAL A 121 11.95 23.08 17.29
CA VAL A 121 10.94 23.27 16.25
C VAL A 121 9.88 22.18 16.40
N ASP A 122 8.62 22.58 16.26
CA ASP A 122 7.47 21.68 16.39
C ASP A 122 7.43 20.59 15.30
N GLY A 123 6.98 19.39 15.68
CA GLY A 123 6.91 18.21 14.82
C GLY A 123 8.02 17.16 15.04
N LEU A 124 8.21 16.31 14.03
CA LEU A 124 9.12 15.17 14.05
C LEU A 124 10.32 15.41 13.11
N PHE A 125 11.52 15.27 13.66
CA PHE A 125 12.77 15.31 12.89
C PHE A 125 13.39 13.93 12.83
N VAL A 126 13.78 13.49 11.63
CA VAL A 126 14.51 12.23 11.43
C VAL A 126 15.68 12.48 10.48
N ILE A 127 16.87 12.10 10.91
CA ILE A 127 18.08 12.14 10.09
C ILE A 127 18.44 10.72 9.69
N ARG A 128 18.53 10.46 8.39
CA ARG A 128 19.02 9.21 7.84
C ARG A 128 20.46 9.38 7.36
N TYR A 129 21.35 8.56 7.90
CA TYR A 129 22.72 8.39 7.43
C TYR A 129 22.83 7.18 6.52
N ARG A 130 23.44 7.35 5.35
CA ARG A 130 23.75 6.25 4.42
C ARG A 130 25.04 6.55 3.65
N HIS A 131 26.04 5.68 3.76
CA HIS A 131 27.34 5.82 3.08
C HIS A 131 28.00 7.20 3.28
N GLY A 132 27.89 7.77 4.49
CA GLY A 132 28.44 9.09 4.83
C GLY A 132 27.61 10.29 4.37
N LEU A 133 26.52 10.07 3.64
CA LEU A 133 25.54 11.12 3.32
C LEU A 133 24.46 11.19 4.41
N GLU A 134 24.08 12.40 4.78
CA GLU A 134 22.95 12.65 5.68
C GLU A 134 21.77 13.26 4.91
N HIS A 135 20.58 12.79 5.23
CA HIS A 135 19.32 13.37 4.76
C HIS A 135 18.42 13.63 5.96
N THR A 136 17.97 14.87 6.08
CA THR A 136 17.08 15.29 7.16
C THR A 136 15.64 15.39 6.64
N TYR A 137 14.73 14.74 7.35
CA TYR A 137 13.30 14.78 7.14
C TYR A 137 12.66 15.51 8.31
N HIS A 138 11.81 16.49 8.01
CA HIS A 138 11.00 17.18 9.00
C HIS A 138 9.53 17.01 8.62
N VAL A 139 8.75 16.49 9.55
CA VAL A 139 7.29 16.44 9.46
C VAL A 139 6.76 17.41 10.51
N SER A 140 6.20 18.54 10.09
CA SER A 140 5.63 19.50 11.02
C SER A 140 4.41 18.90 11.75
N HIS A 141 4.05 19.49 12.88
CA HIS A 141 2.86 19.10 13.62
C HIS A 141 1.59 19.18 12.76
N GLU A 142 1.40 20.29 12.03
CA GLU A 142 0.28 20.44 11.08
C GLU A 142 0.26 19.31 10.05
N GLN A 143 1.43 18.91 9.51
CA GLN A 143 1.53 17.80 8.57
C GLN A 143 1.16 16.46 9.22
N LEU A 144 1.53 16.23 10.47
CA LEU A 144 1.16 15.02 11.22
C LEU A 144 -0.35 14.92 11.44
N GLU A 145 -1.06 16.05 11.57
CA GLU A 145 -2.53 16.10 11.70
C GLU A 145 -3.27 15.98 10.36
N ASN A 146 -2.58 16.24 9.24
CA ASN A 146 -3.18 16.23 7.92
C ASN A 146 -3.76 14.86 7.54
N ALA A 147 -4.75 14.91 6.62
CA ALA A 147 -5.45 13.73 6.14
C ALA A 147 -4.53 12.67 5.49
N GLU A 148 -3.34 13.07 5.02
CA GLU A 148 -2.36 12.16 4.41
C GLU A 148 -1.71 11.22 5.42
N PHE A 149 -1.48 11.68 6.67
CA PHE A 149 -0.88 10.87 7.75
C PHE A 149 -1.93 10.08 8.55
N ARG A 150 -3.22 10.43 8.41
CA ARG A 150 -4.33 9.78 9.13
C ARG A 150 -4.33 8.24 9.00
N PRO A 151 -4.09 7.61 7.83
CA PRO A 151 -4.04 6.16 7.74
C PRO A 151 -2.97 5.53 8.64
N LEU A 152 -1.78 6.15 8.71
CA LEU A 152 -0.66 5.67 9.53
C LEU A 152 -1.05 5.67 11.01
N HIS A 153 -1.55 6.81 11.52
CA HIS A 153 -1.98 6.93 12.91
C HIS A 153 -3.13 5.99 13.24
N LYS A 154 -4.08 5.80 12.32
CA LYS A 154 -5.24 4.94 12.55
C LYS A 154 -4.83 3.48 12.67
N LEU A 155 -3.92 2.99 11.82
CA LEU A 155 -3.38 1.63 11.93
C LEU A 155 -2.59 1.48 13.23
N ALA A 156 -1.67 2.41 13.51
CA ALA A 156 -0.89 2.46 14.75
C ALA A 156 -1.76 2.31 16.01
N GLN A 157 -2.84 3.09 16.11
CA GLN A 157 -3.79 3.03 17.24
C GLN A 157 -4.46 1.66 17.38
N ASN A 158 -4.74 0.97 16.28
CA ASN A 158 -5.41 -0.33 16.30
C ASN A 158 -4.43 -1.49 16.54
N LEU A 159 -3.13 -1.28 16.28
CA LEU A 159 -2.07 -2.24 16.59
C LEU A 159 -1.50 -2.06 18.01
N SER A 160 -1.63 -0.86 18.58
CA SER A 160 -1.14 -0.56 19.92
C SER A 160 -1.72 -1.49 20.97
N GLY A 161 -0.84 -2.09 21.77
CA GLY A 161 -1.19 -3.08 22.79
C GLY A 161 -1.74 -4.41 22.25
N LEU A 162 -1.98 -4.52 20.93
CA LEU A 162 -2.47 -5.73 20.28
C LEU A 162 -1.32 -6.59 19.75
N TRP A 163 -0.27 -5.99 19.19
CA TRP A 163 0.81 -6.70 18.51
C TRP A 163 2.09 -6.81 19.35
N SER A 164 2.74 -7.98 19.32
CA SER A 164 4.01 -8.25 19.99
C SER A 164 5.06 -8.84 19.05
N ASP A 165 6.32 -8.87 19.49
CA ASP A 165 7.43 -9.52 18.78
C ASP A 165 7.28 -11.05 18.69
N GLN A 166 6.45 -11.65 19.53
CA GLN A 166 6.11 -13.08 19.53
C GLN A 166 4.91 -13.42 18.64
N ALA A 167 4.38 -12.44 17.91
CA ALA A 167 3.23 -12.64 17.04
C ALA A 167 3.48 -13.73 15.99
N ARG A 168 2.41 -14.46 15.65
CA ARG A 168 2.41 -15.53 14.65
C ARG A 168 1.23 -15.38 13.72
N VAL A 169 1.44 -15.82 12.49
CA VAL A 169 0.41 -15.89 11.46
C VAL A 169 0.30 -17.31 10.95
N GLY A 170 -0.89 -17.75 10.61
CA GLY A 170 -1.14 -19.08 10.10
C GLY A 170 -2.37 -19.15 9.22
N ARG A 171 -2.40 -20.18 8.39
CA ARG A 171 -3.48 -20.47 7.46
C ARG A 171 -3.48 -21.96 7.16
N GLY A 172 -4.59 -22.64 7.49
CA GLY A 172 -4.63 -24.11 7.48
C GLY A 172 -3.53 -24.70 8.38
N GLU A 173 -2.75 -25.63 7.85
CA GLU A 173 -1.68 -26.34 8.57
C GLU A 173 -0.36 -25.56 8.67
N ARG A 174 -0.24 -24.41 8.00
CA ARG A 174 1.03 -23.66 7.93
C ARG A 174 0.97 -22.45 8.85
N SER A 175 2.07 -22.18 9.55
CA SER A 175 2.25 -20.97 10.36
C SER A 175 3.69 -20.46 10.31
N GLN A 176 3.87 -19.17 10.55
CA GLN A 176 5.17 -18.50 10.64
C GLN A 176 5.17 -17.45 11.76
N SER A 177 6.35 -17.20 12.35
CA SER A 177 6.56 -16.03 13.21
C SER A 177 6.47 -14.74 12.39
N ALA A 178 5.75 -13.76 12.91
CA ALA A 178 5.51 -12.48 12.28
C ALA A 178 5.62 -11.35 13.32
N PRO A 179 6.84 -10.99 13.75
CA PRO A 179 7.07 -9.99 14.81
C PRO A 179 6.54 -8.59 14.47
N ARG A 180 6.20 -8.35 13.19
CA ARG A 180 5.58 -7.11 12.71
C ARG A 180 4.31 -7.43 11.96
N PHE A 181 3.35 -6.51 12.02
CA PHE A 181 2.08 -6.68 11.33
C PHE A 181 2.28 -6.78 9.81
N GLN A 182 3.17 -5.96 9.23
CA GLN A 182 3.50 -6.04 7.80
C GLN A 182 4.05 -7.41 7.40
N ASP A 183 4.85 -8.06 8.26
CA ASP A 183 5.36 -9.41 7.98
C ASP A 183 4.23 -10.44 7.94
N ALA A 184 3.22 -10.30 8.81
CA ALA A 184 2.02 -11.15 8.79
C ALA A 184 1.20 -10.93 7.52
N VAL A 185 0.93 -9.67 7.14
CA VAL A 185 0.17 -9.37 5.92
C VAL A 185 0.90 -9.87 4.68
N ARG A 186 2.22 -9.63 4.56
CA ARG A 186 3.03 -10.15 3.45
C ARG A 186 2.91 -11.67 3.34
N TRP A 187 3.06 -12.38 4.46
CA TRP A 187 2.93 -13.84 4.46
C TRP A 187 1.54 -14.32 4.03
N LEU A 188 0.47 -13.68 4.52
CA LEU A 188 -0.91 -14.00 4.13
C LEU A 188 -1.13 -13.79 2.63
N MET A 189 -0.60 -12.70 2.08
CA MET A 189 -0.70 -12.38 0.66
C MET A 189 0.09 -13.37 -0.21
N ASP A 190 1.28 -13.79 0.22
CA ASP A 190 2.07 -14.80 -0.46
C ASP A 190 1.37 -16.17 -0.46
N GLU A 191 0.80 -16.57 0.67
CA GLU A 191 -0.01 -17.80 0.77
C GLU A 191 -1.30 -17.71 -0.04
N ALA A 192 -1.92 -16.53 -0.14
CA ALA A 192 -3.10 -16.32 -0.99
C ALA A 192 -2.80 -16.54 -2.47
N ARG A 193 -1.64 -16.04 -2.93
CA ARG A 193 -1.14 -16.18 -4.31
C ARG A 193 -0.64 -17.60 -4.62
N ARG A 194 -0.32 -18.40 -3.61
CA ARG A 194 0.19 -19.76 -3.80
C ARG A 194 -0.81 -20.65 -4.54
N GLY A 195 -0.35 -21.27 -5.63
CA GLY A 195 -1.17 -22.17 -6.46
C GLY A 195 -2.24 -21.46 -7.30
N MET A 196 -2.17 -20.12 -7.40
CA MET A 196 -3.06 -19.31 -8.21
C MET A 196 -2.30 -18.75 -9.41
N THR A 197 -2.92 -18.82 -10.58
CA THR A 197 -2.42 -18.20 -11.81
C THR A 197 -3.21 -16.93 -12.06
N VAL A 198 -2.50 -15.81 -12.24
CA VAL A 198 -3.08 -14.53 -12.63
C VAL A 198 -2.62 -14.23 -14.05
N GLN A 199 -3.56 -14.16 -14.99
CA GLN A 199 -3.33 -13.72 -16.35
C GLN A 199 -3.85 -12.30 -16.51
N ARG A 200 -3.02 -11.39 -17.02
CA ARG A 200 -3.41 -10.02 -17.37
C ARG A 200 -3.66 -9.97 -18.88
N TYR A 201 -4.83 -9.46 -19.28
CA TYR A 201 -5.14 -9.23 -20.68
C TYR A 201 -4.61 -7.86 -21.12
N LYS A 202 -3.82 -7.82 -22.19
CA LYS A 202 -3.30 -6.56 -22.76
C LYS A 202 -4.05 -6.19 -24.04
N GLY A 203 -4.60 -7.18 -24.75
CA GLY A 203 -5.45 -6.98 -25.91
C GLY A 203 -6.64 -7.94 -25.98
N LEU A 204 -7.66 -7.58 -26.75
CA LEU A 204 -8.86 -8.42 -26.95
C LEU A 204 -8.54 -9.73 -27.67
N GLY A 205 -7.49 -9.76 -28.51
CA GLY A 205 -7.05 -10.96 -29.24
C GLY A 205 -6.40 -12.04 -28.37
N GLU A 206 -6.13 -11.76 -27.08
CA GLU A 206 -5.66 -12.77 -26.12
C GLU A 206 -6.79 -13.63 -25.55
N MET A 207 -8.05 -13.29 -25.86
CA MET A 207 -9.23 -14.01 -25.41
C MET A 207 -9.74 -14.95 -26.49
N ASN A 208 -10.18 -16.13 -26.09
CA ASN A 208 -10.95 -17.01 -26.97
C ASN A 208 -12.35 -16.41 -27.24
N PRO A 209 -13.02 -16.74 -28.36
CA PRO A 209 -14.34 -16.20 -28.69
C PRO A 209 -15.39 -16.32 -27.58
N ASP A 210 -15.46 -17.49 -26.92
CA ASP A 210 -16.40 -17.72 -25.81
C ASP A 210 -16.10 -16.79 -24.61
N GLN A 211 -14.82 -16.60 -24.29
CA GLN A 211 -14.40 -15.69 -23.21
C GLN A 211 -14.76 -14.24 -23.53
N LEU A 212 -14.56 -13.82 -24.79
CA LEU A 212 -14.91 -12.47 -25.22
C LEU A 212 -16.42 -12.24 -25.13
N TRP A 213 -17.21 -13.24 -25.55
CA TRP A 213 -18.66 -13.19 -25.43
C TRP A 213 -19.09 -13.05 -23.96
N GLU A 214 -18.69 -13.99 -23.12
CA GLU A 214 -19.08 -14.07 -21.70
C GLU A 214 -18.65 -12.84 -20.89
N THR A 215 -17.51 -12.24 -21.22
CA THR A 215 -16.93 -11.17 -20.40
C THR A 215 -17.23 -9.76 -20.91
N THR A 216 -17.49 -9.61 -22.21
CA THR A 216 -17.50 -8.30 -22.86
C THR A 216 -18.77 -8.05 -23.67
N MET A 217 -19.41 -9.08 -24.24
CA MET A 217 -20.55 -8.90 -25.16
C MET A 217 -21.91 -9.25 -24.56
N ASP A 218 -21.95 -10.22 -23.64
CA ASP A 218 -23.17 -10.71 -23.01
C ASP A 218 -23.93 -9.57 -22.29
N PRO A 219 -25.17 -9.27 -22.67
CA PRO A 219 -25.98 -8.23 -22.05
C PRO A 219 -26.14 -8.33 -20.53
N GLU A 220 -26.06 -9.54 -19.96
CA GLU A 220 -26.24 -9.75 -18.52
C GLU A 220 -24.98 -9.43 -17.70
N THR A 221 -23.79 -9.60 -18.28
CA THR A 221 -22.51 -9.45 -17.57
C THR A 221 -21.68 -8.26 -18.04
N ARG A 222 -21.93 -7.75 -19.25
CA ARG A 222 -21.13 -6.69 -19.86
C ARG A 222 -21.21 -5.39 -19.06
N ARG A 223 -20.12 -4.65 -19.12
CA ARG A 223 -20.03 -3.30 -18.56
C ARG A 223 -19.81 -2.31 -19.68
N LEU A 224 -20.76 -1.42 -19.87
CA LEU A 224 -20.69 -0.35 -20.87
C LEU A 224 -20.35 0.97 -20.17
N LEU A 225 -19.46 1.75 -20.78
CA LEU A 225 -19.19 3.12 -20.40
C LEU A 225 -19.94 4.05 -21.38
N ARG A 226 -20.70 5.01 -20.84
CA ARG A 226 -21.36 6.02 -21.66
C ARG A 226 -20.42 7.19 -21.87
N VAL A 227 -20.13 7.50 -23.12
CA VAL A 227 -19.29 8.64 -23.53
C VAL A 227 -20.12 9.93 -23.48
N THR A 228 -19.53 11.01 -22.94
CA THR A 228 -20.15 12.35 -22.89
C THR A 228 -19.50 13.31 -23.90
N ALA A 229 -20.05 14.53 -24.01
CA ALA A 229 -19.47 15.55 -24.89
C ALA A 229 -18.10 16.03 -24.39
N GLU A 230 -17.91 16.08 -23.06
CA GLU A 230 -16.64 16.42 -22.43
C GLU A 230 -15.54 15.41 -22.76
N ASP A 231 -15.87 14.11 -22.83
CA ASP A 231 -14.94 13.06 -23.25
C ASP A 231 -14.47 13.27 -24.70
N LEU A 232 -15.35 13.75 -25.59
CA LEU A 232 -15.00 14.04 -26.98
C LEU A 232 -14.01 15.20 -27.09
N VAL A 233 -14.23 16.26 -26.32
CA VAL A 233 -13.29 17.41 -26.28
C VAL A 233 -11.94 16.95 -25.73
N ALA A 234 -11.93 16.20 -24.62
CA ALA A 234 -10.69 15.67 -24.05
C ALA A 234 -9.94 14.74 -25.02
N ALA A 235 -10.67 13.92 -25.79
CA ALA A 235 -10.06 13.05 -26.79
C ALA A 235 -9.43 13.84 -27.96
N ASP A 236 -10.11 14.89 -28.44
CA ASP A 236 -9.59 15.75 -29.52
C ASP A 236 -8.36 16.56 -29.07
N ASP A 237 -8.37 17.07 -27.84
CA ASP A 237 -7.23 17.76 -27.24
C ASP A 237 -6.00 16.84 -27.14
N ILE A 238 -6.19 15.60 -26.67
CA ILE A 238 -5.12 14.59 -26.61
C ILE A 238 -4.63 14.25 -28.02
N PHE A 239 -5.53 14.04 -28.97
CA PHE A 239 -5.18 13.73 -30.36
C PHE A 239 -4.37 14.86 -30.98
N THR A 240 -4.82 16.11 -30.85
CA THR A 240 -4.13 17.29 -31.38
C THR A 240 -2.76 17.49 -30.71
N THR A 241 -2.66 17.25 -29.39
CA THR A 241 -1.39 17.35 -28.67
C THR A 241 -0.39 16.28 -29.14
N LEU A 242 -0.83 15.03 -29.32
CA LEU A 242 0.04 13.91 -29.67
C LEU A 242 0.35 13.80 -31.16
N MET A 243 -0.58 14.19 -32.02
CA MET A 243 -0.50 14.02 -33.47
C MET A 243 -0.33 15.35 -34.23
N GLY A 244 -0.48 16.49 -33.56
CA GLY A 244 -0.30 17.82 -34.18
C GLY A 244 1.17 18.18 -34.39
N ASP A 245 1.43 19.22 -35.17
CA ASP A 245 2.78 19.57 -35.64
C ASP A 245 3.69 20.20 -34.57
N GLN A 246 3.10 20.60 -33.43
CA GLN A 246 3.80 21.28 -32.35
C GLN A 246 4.57 20.27 -31.47
N VAL A 247 5.90 20.37 -31.46
CA VAL A 247 6.78 19.43 -30.75
C VAL A 247 6.76 19.65 -29.24
N GLU A 248 6.85 20.89 -28.78
CA GLU A 248 6.91 21.24 -27.36
C GLU A 248 5.71 20.73 -26.53
N PRO A 249 4.43 20.95 -26.94
CA PRO A 249 3.28 20.41 -26.20
C PRO A 249 3.28 18.89 -26.11
N ARG A 250 3.70 18.21 -27.18
CA ARG A 250 3.84 16.75 -27.22
C ARG A 250 4.92 16.28 -26.24
N ARG A 251 6.08 16.93 -26.22
CA ARG A 251 7.18 16.58 -25.32
C ARG A 251 6.77 16.75 -23.84
N ASP A 252 6.19 17.90 -23.50
CA ASP A 252 5.71 18.18 -22.15
C ASP A 252 4.66 17.16 -21.69
N PHE A 253 3.74 16.77 -22.58
CA PHE A 253 2.75 15.74 -22.29
C PHE A 253 3.43 14.39 -21.96
N ILE A 254 4.39 13.96 -22.78
CA ILE A 254 5.11 12.70 -22.55
C ILE A 254 5.89 12.75 -21.23
N GLU A 255 6.63 13.83 -20.95
CA GLU A 255 7.43 13.96 -19.73
C GLU A 255 6.58 13.97 -18.46
N ARG A 256 5.47 14.71 -18.45
CA ARG A 256 4.55 14.77 -17.29
C ARG A 256 3.90 13.43 -16.99
N ASN A 257 3.56 12.67 -18.04
CA ASN A 257 2.87 11.39 -17.90
C ASN A 257 3.83 10.19 -17.81
N ALA A 258 5.13 10.36 -18.09
CA ALA A 258 6.12 9.29 -18.08
C ALA A 258 6.17 8.55 -16.73
N LEU A 259 6.00 9.27 -15.62
CA LEU A 259 6.01 8.70 -14.27
C LEU A 259 4.68 8.02 -13.87
N LEU A 260 3.60 8.23 -14.63
CA LEU A 260 2.31 7.58 -14.41
C LEU A 260 2.27 6.19 -15.04
N VAL A 261 3.21 5.89 -15.95
CA VAL A 261 3.27 4.60 -16.63
C VAL A 261 4.26 3.67 -15.91
N SER A 262 3.75 2.90 -14.96
CA SER A 262 4.49 1.86 -14.24
C SER A 262 4.49 0.49 -14.94
N ASN A 263 3.70 0.34 -16.00
CA ASN A 263 3.49 -0.93 -16.73
C ASN A 263 3.75 -0.78 -18.25
N LEU A 264 4.92 -0.27 -18.62
CA LEU A 264 5.43 -0.38 -19.99
C LEU A 264 6.25 -1.68 -20.09
N ASP A 265 5.80 -2.64 -20.89
CA ASP A 265 6.67 -3.76 -21.26
C ASP A 265 7.72 -3.30 -22.28
N VAL A 266 8.95 -3.75 -22.05
CA VAL A 266 10.04 -3.84 -23.04
C VAL A 266 9.94 -5.18 -23.76
#